data_AF-W2L343-F1
#
_entry.id   AF-W2L343-F1
#
_cell.length_a   1.000
_cell.length_b   1.000
_cell.length_c   1.000
_cell.angle_alpha   90.00
_cell.angle_beta   90.00
_cell.angle_gamma   90.00
#
_symmetry.space_group_name_H-M   'P 1'
#
loop_
_entity.id
_entity.type
_entity.pdbx_description
1 polymer ?
#
loop_
_entity_poly.entity_id
_entity_poly.type
_entity_poly.pdbx_seq_one_letter_code
_entity_poly.pdbx_strand_id
1 'polypeptide(L)'
;MQRSSMSSDDGGVSLGACAVCVAAILLFQYLVSARPLDAAHNGVARRGDLHLQRKMQHLGTGAMIYAASRLFVPLTGATVLLFFAGLFYGLNELRGRYETVNAAYIKCFSSILRQHEVSRAALPGAFYFLLGSGFSLTLFPPRVARLAILHLSVGDPAAAFFGTLYGRHKLVTLVGKLGGNKSLEGSIGCFCVTVAATFMALTMEQDFYFDVDGGIAVAAGTISLAAGISAAAAELLDIGGWDDNLTLPLLSGVFLQLTVGHLL
;
A
#
# COMPACT_ATOMS: atom_id res chain seq x y z
N MET A 1 -30.29 -36.78 23.01
CA MET A 1 -29.03 -36.52 23.76
C MET A 1 -27.93 -37.38 23.14
N GLN A 2 -27.11 -36.79 22.28
CA GLN A 2 -25.80 -37.34 21.94
C GLN A 2 -24.91 -36.14 21.60
N ARG A 3 -24.15 -35.69 22.60
CA ARG A 3 -23.08 -34.70 22.41
C ARG A 3 -21.95 -35.40 21.66
N SER A 4 -21.75 -35.06 20.40
CA SER A 4 -20.47 -35.27 19.72
C SER A 4 -19.57 -34.08 20.07
N SER A 5 -18.73 -34.29 21.08
CA SER A 5 -17.50 -33.53 21.31
C SER A 5 -16.43 -33.93 20.30
N MET A 6 -15.51 -33.00 20.00
CA MET A 6 -14.38 -33.03 19.04
C MET A 6 -14.75 -32.36 17.71
N SER A 7 -14.14 -31.25 17.28
CA SER A 7 -12.84 -30.67 17.63
C SER A 7 -12.94 -29.15 17.59
N SER A 8 -12.44 -28.50 18.63
CA SER A 8 -11.91 -27.14 18.52
C SER A 8 -10.62 -27.27 17.71
N ASP A 9 -10.75 -27.22 16.38
CA ASP A 9 -9.64 -26.82 15.53
C ASP A 9 -9.41 -25.34 15.84
N ASP A 10 -8.65 -25.08 16.90
CA ASP A 10 -7.97 -23.80 17.06
C ASP A 10 -7.07 -23.70 15.83
N GLY A 11 -7.62 -23.09 14.76
CA GLY A 11 -6.95 -22.69 13.54
C GLY A 11 -5.92 -21.60 13.83
N GLY A 12 -5.02 -21.90 14.75
CA GLY A 12 -3.87 -21.11 15.10
C GLY A 12 -3.06 -20.92 13.84
N VAL A 13 -2.96 -19.66 13.43
CA VAL A 13 -2.05 -19.22 12.39
C VAL A 13 -0.71 -19.92 12.60
N SER A 14 -0.31 -20.75 11.62
CA SER A 14 1.00 -21.38 11.68
C SER A 14 2.03 -20.26 11.67
N LEU A 15 2.76 -20.08 12.78
CA LEU A 15 3.91 -19.18 12.88
C LEU A 15 4.87 -19.38 11.68
N GLY A 16 4.95 -20.61 11.17
CA GLY A 16 5.66 -20.95 9.94
C GLY A 16 5.11 -20.26 8.70
N ALA A 17 3.80 -20.20 8.50
CA ALA A 17 3.20 -19.50 7.36
C ALA A 17 3.47 -17.98 7.44
N CYS A 18 3.37 -17.39 8.63
CA CYS A 18 3.73 -15.99 8.84
C CYS A 18 5.20 -15.72 8.52
N ALA A 19 6.11 -16.56 9.01
CA ALA A 19 7.54 -16.47 8.73
C ALA A 19 7.84 -16.60 7.23
N VAL A 20 7.16 -17.50 6.52
CA VAL A 20 7.29 -17.65 5.06
C VAL A 20 6.84 -16.39 4.32
N CYS A 21 5.69 -15.80 4.69
CA CYS A 21 5.22 -14.56 4.07
C CYS A 21 6.21 -13.40 4.30
N VAL A 22 6.70 -13.23 5.54
CA VAL A 22 7.69 -12.21 5.87
C VAL A 22 8.99 -12.44 5.10
N ALA A 23 9.50 -13.67 5.07
CA ALA A 23 10.72 -14.01 4.33
C ALA A 23 10.55 -13.76 2.83
N ALA A 24 9.40 -14.09 2.24
CA ALA A 24 9.11 -13.81 0.85
C ALA A 24 9.09 -12.30 0.55
N ILE A 25 8.45 -11.49 1.41
CA ILE A 25 8.42 -10.03 1.26
C ILE A 25 9.84 -9.46 1.34
N LEU A 26 10.64 -9.88 2.33
CA LEU A 26 12.02 -9.43 2.50
C LEU A 26 12.91 -9.85 1.32
N LEU A 27 12.74 -11.07 0.81
CA LEU A 27 13.44 -11.54 -0.38
C LEU A 27 13.06 -10.70 -1.60
N PHE A 28 11.77 -10.41 -1.80
CA PHE A 28 11.31 -9.53 -2.86
C PHE A 28 11.92 -8.12 -2.73
N GLN A 29 11.92 -7.53 -1.52
CA GLN A 29 12.58 -6.25 -1.25
C GLN A 29 14.05 -6.28 -1.66
N TYR A 30 14.77 -7.33 -1.23
CA TYR A 30 16.18 -7.49 -1.55
C TYR A 30 16.41 -7.60 -3.06
N LEU A 31 15.65 -8.45 -3.76
CA LEU A 31 15.80 -8.65 -5.21
C LEU A 31 15.49 -7.40 -6.02
N VAL A 32 14.48 -6.61 -5.60
CA VAL A 32 14.16 -5.35 -6.29
C VAL A 32 15.21 -4.28 -5.97
N SER A 33 15.70 -4.21 -4.74
CA SER A 33 16.72 -3.22 -4.33
C SER A 33 18.11 -3.53 -4.90
N ALA A 34 18.46 -4.81 -5.01
CA ALA A 34 19.78 -5.29 -5.41
C ALA A 34 20.06 -5.23 -6.91
N ARG A 35 19.04 -4.93 -7.76
CA ARG A 35 19.28 -4.68 -9.18
C ARG A 35 19.97 -3.32 -9.33
N PRO A 36 21.26 -3.26 -9.74
CA PRO A 36 21.81 -2.04 -10.28
C PRO A 36 21.04 -1.80 -11.58
N LEU A 37 20.44 -0.63 -11.74
CA LEU A 37 20.09 -0.21 -13.08
C LEU A 37 21.42 0.04 -13.80
N ASP A 38 21.91 -0.98 -14.52
CA ASP A 38 22.87 -0.81 -15.60
C ASP A 38 22.20 0.06 -16.67
N ALA A 39 22.28 1.38 -16.49
CA ALA A 39 21.96 2.34 -17.51
C ALA A 39 22.85 3.56 -17.30
N ALA A 40 23.91 3.60 -18.10
CA ALA A 40 24.67 4.80 -18.39
C ALA A 40 23.76 6.03 -18.52
N HIS A 41 23.99 7.03 -17.68
CA HIS A 41 23.95 8.43 -18.09
C HIS A 41 24.79 9.27 -17.12
N ASN A 42 25.97 9.67 -17.59
CA ASN A 42 26.52 10.97 -17.26
C ASN A 42 25.44 12.01 -17.63
N GLY A 43 24.68 12.48 -16.66
CA GLY A 43 23.64 13.45 -16.90
C GLY A 43 22.83 13.69 -15.62
N VAL A 44 22.95 14.90 -15.09
CA VAL A 44 22.14 15.46 -14.01
C VAL A 44 20.70 14.93 -14.09
N ALA A 45 20.24 14.22 -13.05
CA ALA A 45 18.88 13.71 -12.92
C ALA A 45 17.87 14.82 -13.25
N ARG A 46 17.10 14.65 -14.34
CA ARG A 46 16.11 15.63 -14.80
C ARG A 46 14.76 15.34 -14.17
N ARG A 47 13.99 16.41 -14.00
CA ARG A 47 12.54 16.39 -13.74
C ARG A 47 11.88 15.46 -14.78
N GLY A 48 11.49 14.24 -14.38
CA GLY A 48 11.01 13.21 -15.32
C GLY A 48 11.48 11.78 -15.03
N ASP A 49 12.38 11.56 -14.07
CA ASP A 49 12.74 10.20 -13.66
C ASP A 49 11.52 9.47 -13.09
N LEU A 50 11.07 8.44 -13.80
CA LEU A 50 9.86 7.70 -13.44
C LEU A 50 9.96 6.96 -12.10
N HIS A 51 11.15 6.88 -11.48
CA HIS A 51 11.42 6.12 -10.26
C HIS A 51 10.74 4.73 -10.31
N LEU A 52 10.89 4.03 -11.44
CA LEU A 52 10.13 2.81 -11.73
C LEU A 52 10.42 1.71 -10.70
N GLN A 53 11.67 1.60 -10.24
CA GLN A 53 12.08 0.63 -9.21
C GLN A 53 11.29 0.82 -7.90
N ARG A 54 11.14 2.06 -7.42
CA ARG A 54 10.33 2.36 -6.23
C ARG A 54 8.86 2.01 -6.45
N LYS A 55 8.30 2.33 -7.62
CA LYS A 55 6.90 2.00 -7.95
C LYS A 55 6.67 0.50 -8.00
N MET A 56 7.61 -0.26 -8.59
CA MET A 56 7.56 -1.73 -8.63
C MET A 56 7.69 -2.34 -7.23
N GLN A 57 8.58 -1.81 -6.40
CA GLN A 57 8.71 -2.23 -5.01
C GLN A 57 7.42 -1.97 -4.23
N HIS A 58 6.87 -0.76 -4.33
CA HIS A 58 5.63 -0.37 -3.66
C HIS A 58 4.46 -1.29 -4.07
N LEU A 59 4.28 -1.45 -5.38
CA LEU A 59 3.27 -2.34 -5.96
C LEU A 59 3.43 -3.79 -5.52
N GLY A 60 4.64 -4.35 -5.60
CA GLY A 60 4.87 -5.75 -5.27
C GLY A 60 4.75 -6.02 -3.77
N THR A 61 5.25 -5.11 -2.92
CA THR A 61 5.11 -5.24 -1.46
C THR A 61 3.65 -5.23 -1.05
N GLY A 62 2.88 -4.26 -1.56
CA GLY A 62 1.47 -4.17 -1.26
C GLY A 62 0.66 -5.35 -1.78
N ALA A 63 0.97 -5.85 -2.99
CA ALA A 63 0.33 -7.05 -3.53
C ALA A 63 0.61 -8.29 -2.66
N MET A 64 1.83 -8.44 -2.15
CA MET A 64 2.18 -9.53 -1.24
C MET A 64 1.50 -9.39 0.13
N ILE A 65 1.37 -8.18 0.67
CA ILE A 65 0.63 -7.94 1.92
C ILE A 65 -0.88 -8.19 1.72
N TYR A 66 -1.43 -7.75 0.58
CA TYR A 66 -2.81 -8.05 0.19
C TYR A 66 -3.03 -9.57 0.10
N ALA A 67 -2.17 -10.31 -0.58
CA ALA A 67 -2.29 -11.78 -0.65
C ALA A 67 -2.15 -12.43 0.74
N ALA A 68 -1.14 -12.04 1.51
CA ALA A 68 -0.89 -12.58 2.85
C ALA A 68 -2.03 -12.32 3.83
N SER A 69 -2.70 -11.18 3.75
CA SER A 69 -3.79 -10.83 4.68
C SER A 69 -5.05 -11.72 4.56
N ARG A 70 -5.13 -12.62 3.56
CA ARG A 70 -6.19 -13.64 3.47
C ARG A 70 -5.90 -14.83 4.38
N LEU A 71 -4.62 -15.06 4.66
CA LEU A 71 -4.12 -16.23 5.39
C LEU A 71 -4.13 -16.02 6.91
N PHE A 72 -4.33 -14.78 7.37
CA PHE A 72 -4.14 -14.39 8.76
C PHE A 72 -5.33 -13.60 9.27
N VAL A 73 -5.61 -13.77 10.57
CA VAL A 73 -6.51 -12.87 11.30
C VAL A 73 -5.94 -11.44 11.21
N PRO A 74 -6.77 -10.40 10.96
CA PRO A 74 -6.29 -9.04 10.73
C PRO A 74 -5.35 -8.53 11.83
N LEU A 75 -5.63 -8.86 13.10
CA LEU A 75 -4.80 -8.47 14.23
C LEU A 75 -3.38 -9.04 14.16
N THR A 76 -3.21 -10.26 13.67
CA THR A 76 -1.88 -10.88 13.48
C THR A 76 -1.12 -10.14 12.39
N GLY A 77 -1.76 -9.89 11.24
CA GLY A 77 -1.16 -9.11 10.15
C GLY A 77 -0.79 -7.69 10.60
N ALA A 78 -1.70 -7.00 11.29
CA ALA A 78 -1.47 -5.68 11.85
C ALA A 78 -0.26 -5.66 12.80
N THR A 79 -0.20 -6.61 13.73
CA THR A 79 0.90 -6.71 14.70
C THR A 79 2.24 -6.87 14.00
N VAL A 80 2.33 -7.73 12.98
CA VAL A 80 3.55 -7.93 12.20
C VAL A 80 3.95 -6.66 11.46
N LEU A 81 3.01 -6.01 10.76
CA LEU A 81 3.28 -4.78 10.01
C LEU A 81 3.73 -3.64 10.92
N LEU A 82 3.05 -3.44 12.05
CA LEU A 82 3.37 -2.41 13.03
C LEU A 82 4.71 -2.69 13.74
N PHE A 83 5.03 -3.96 14.01
CA PHE A 83 6.35 -4.35 14.51
C PHE A 83 7.46 -3.94 13.53
N PHE A 84 7.32 -4.26 12.23
CA PHE A 84 8.31 -3.86 11.22
C PHE A 84 8.36 -2.34 11.02
N ALA A 85 7.23 -1.62 11.13
CA ALA A 85 7.24 -0.16 11.15
C ALA A 85 8.10 0.37 12.32
N GLY A 86 7.95 -0.20 13.51
CA GLY A 86 8.79 0.09 14.67
C GLY A 86 10.27 -0.19 14.43
N LEU A 87 10.60 -1.30 13.76
CA LEU A 87 11.99 -1.61 13.36
C LEU A 87 12.56 -0.57 12.38
N PHE A 88 11.79 -0.14 11.37
CA PHE A 88 12.22 0.91 10.44
C PHE A 88 12.44 2.25 11.15
N TYR A 89 11.60 2.60 12.12
CA TYR A 89 11.80 3.77 12.97
C TYR A 89 13.09 3.65 13.79
N GLY A 90 13.30 2.52 14.46
CA GLY A 90 14.53 2.25 15.21
C GLY A 90 15.79 2.31 14.34
N LEU A 91 15.73 1.76 13.12
CA LEU A 91 16.82 1.86 12.14
C LEU A 91 17.09 3.30 11.71
N ASN A 92 16.04 4.11 11.55
CA ASN A 92 16.17 5.54 11.25
C ASN A 92 16.88 6.31 12.38
N GLU A 93 16.59 5.98 13.64
CA GLU A 93 17.28 6.55 14.79
C GLU A 93 18.74 6.09 14.87
N LEU A 94 19.00 4.79 14.65
CA LEU A 94 20.35 4.23 14.68
C LEU A 94 21.25 4.81 13.59
N ARG A 95 20.75 4.97 12.35
CA ARG A 95 21.52 5.65 11.29
C ARG A 95 21.83 7.11 11.63
N GLY A 96 21.06 7.72 12.54
CA GLY A 96 21.34 9.06 13.03
C GLY A 96 22.47 9.16 14.05
N ARG A 97 22.74 8.05 14.74
CA ARG A 97 23.75 7.96 15.81
C ARG A 97 25.07 7.38 15.32
N TYR A 98 25.03 6.51 14.30
CA TYR A 98 26.19 5.78 13.82
C TYR A 98 26.38 5.92 12.31
N GLU A 99 27.50 6.54 11.90
CA GLU A 99 27.83 6.75 10.48
C GLU A 99 27.98 5.43 9.71
N THR A 100 28.50 4.38 10.34
CA THR A 100 28.61 3.04 9.72
C THR A 100 27.24 2.48 9.37
N VAL A 101 26.24 2.66 10.24
CA VAL A 101 24.86 2.22 10.00
C VAL A 101 24.25 3.06 8.88
N ASN A 102 24.49 4.38 8.86
CA ASN A 102 24.01 5.24 7.78
C ASN A 102 24.62 4.86 6.43
N ALA A 103 25.94 4.64 6.37
CA ALA A 103 26.62 4.25 5.15
C ALA A 103 26.11 2.91 4.62
N ALA A 104 25.93 1.92 5.50
CA ALA A 104 25.33 0.63 5.13
C ALA A 104 23.89 0.80 4.62
N TYR A 105 23.07 1.59 5.32
CA TYR A 105 21.68 1.86 4.94
C TYR A 105 21.58 2.52 3.56
N ILE A 106 22.35 3.59 3.32
CA ILE A 106 22.36 4.27 2.02
C ILE A 106 22.89 3.34 0.93
N LYS A 107 23.93 2.54 1.20
CA LYS A 107 24.43 1.56 0.24
C LYS A 107 23.36 0.54 -0.16
N CYS A 108 22.52 0.09 0.77
CA CYS A 108 21.47 -0.90 0.51
C CYS A 108 20.24 -0.32 -0.19
N PHE A 109 19.86 0.94 0.13
CA PHE A 109 18.55 1.49 -0.25
C PHE A 109 18.61 2.73 -1.15
N SER A 110 19.79 3.20 -1.57
CA SER A 110 19.96 4.42 -2.37
C SER A 110 19.17 4.43 -3.68
N SER A 111 18.92 3.26 -4.28
CA SER A 111 18.14 3.11 -5.52
C SER A 111 16.64 3.44 -5.35
N ILE A 112 16.14 3.44 -4.12
CA ILE A 112 14.72 3.56 -3.78
C ILE A 112 14.42 4.84 -3.00
N LEU A 113 15.37 5.29 -2.18
CA LEU A 113 15.20 6.43 -1.29
C LEU A 113 15.11 7.76 -2.07
N ARG A 114 14.21 8.63 -1.62
CA ARG A 114 14.14 10.03 -2.04
C ARG A 114 15.21 10.86 -1.31
N GLN A 115 15.60 11.99 -1.91
CA GLN A 115 16.64 12.86 -1.35
C GLN A 115 16.36 13.33 0.08
N HIS A 116 15.10 13.61 0.44
CA HIS A 116 14.72 13.98 1.81
C HIS A 116 14.71 12.80 2.80
N GLU A 117 14.55 11.56 2.31
CA GLU A 117 14.69 10.35 3.12
C GLU A 117 16.18 10.05 3.35
N VAL A 118 17.04 10.34 2.36
CA VAL A 118 18.51 10.26 2.48
C VAL A 118 19.02 11.29 3.49
N SER A 119 18.57 12.54 3.41
CA SER A 119 18.95 13.60 4.36
C SER A 119 18.30 13.47 5.74
N ARG A 120 17.39 12.50 5.92
CA ARG A 120 16.61 12.24 7.14
C ARG A 120 15.67 13.40 7.52
N ALA A 121 15.31 14.26 6.57
CA ALA A 121 14.27 15.27 6.76
C ALA A 121 12.87 14.64 6.90
N ALA A 122 12.70 13.40 6.41
CA ALA A 122 11.52 12.58 6.66
C ALA A 122 11.92 11.12 6.92
N LEU A 123 11.00 10.37 7.55
CA LEU A 123 11.12 8.92 7.66
C LEU A 123 10.97 8.26 6.28
N PRO A 124 11.54 7.06 6.06
CA PRO A 124 11.41 6.36 4.78
C PRO A 124 9.95 6.03 4.45
N GLY A 125 9.54 6.12 3.19
CA GLY A 125 8.18 5.75 2.77
C GLY A 125 7.73 4.35 3.21
N ALA A 126 8.66 3.39 3.36
CA ALA A 126 8.36 2.05 3.87
C ALA A 126 7.81 2.07 5.31
N PHE A 127 8.27 3.00 6.16
CA PHE A 127 7.71 3.19 7.50
C PHE A 127 6.23 3.55 7.43
N TYR A 128 5.89 4.57 6.63
CA TYR A 128 4.51 5.03 6.47
C TYR A 128 3.62 3.97 5.81
N PHE A 129 4.16 3.22 4.86
CA PHE A 129 3.44 2.13 4.18
C PHE A 129 2.99 1.04 5.16
N LEU A 130 3.94 0.57 5.98
CA LEU A 130 3.67 -0.47 6.97
C LEU A 130 2.73 0.06 8.06
N LEU A 131 2.89 1.32 8.47
CA LEU A 131 2.04 1.96 9.45
C LEU A 131 0.60 2.12 8.94
N GLY A 132 0.41 2.63 7.72
CA GLY A 132 -0.90 2.79 7.09
C GLY A 132 -1.59 1.45 6.88
N SER A 133 -0.88 0.45 6.34
CA SER A 133 -1.43 -0.90 6.16
C SER A 133 -1.78 -1.57 7.49
N GLY A 134 -0.93 -1.43 8.51
CA GLY A 134 -1.16 -1.98 9.85
C GLY A 134 -2.37 -1.34 10.54
N PHE A 135 -2.52 -0.02 10.44
CA PHE A 135 -3.71 0.66 10.95
C PHE A 135 -4.96 0.31 10.16
N SER A 136 -4.91 0.17 8.83
CA SER A 136 -6.06 -0.29 8.05
C SER A 136 -6.56 -1.67 8.50
N LEU A 137 -5.66 -2.62 8.78
CA LEU A 137 -6.03 -3.93 9.33
C LEU A 137 -6.58 -3.87 10.76
N THR A 138 -6.26 -2.81 11.51
CA THR A 138 -6.73 -2.62 12.90
C THR A 138 -8.09 -1.93 12.95
N LEU A 139 -8.32 -0.97 12.05
CA LEU A 139 -9.46 -0.05 12.12
C LEU A 139 -10.66 -0.47 11.28
N PHE A 140 -10.47 -1.26 10.23
CA PHE A 140 -11.54 -1.63 9.30
C PHE A 140 -11.86 -3.13 9.35
N PRO A 141 -13.10 -3.52 8.97
CA PRO A 141 -13.44 -4.91 8.72
C PRO A 141 -12.49 -5.55 7.69
N PRO A 142 -12.23 -6.87 7.76
CA PRO A 142 -11.22 -7.55 6.93
C PRO A 142 -11.35 -7.25 5.43
N ARG A 143 -12.59 -7.26 4.91
CA ARG A 143 -12.89 -7.00 3.49
C ARG A 143 -12.51 -5.58 3.07
N VAL A 144 -12.87 -4.57 3.87
CA VAL A 144 -12.52 -3.16 3.62
C VAL A 144 -11.03 -2.92 3.80
N ALA A 145 -10.41 -3.47 4.86
CA ALA A 145 -8.99 -3.30 5.14
C ALA A 145 -8.10 -3.83 4.00
N ARG A 146 -8.44 -4.99 3.45
CA ARG A 146 -7.73 -5.60 2.32
C ARG A 146 -7.81 -4.74 1.08
N LEU A 147 -9.00 -4.23 0.72
CA LEU A 147 -9.16 -3.34 -0.42
C LEU A 147 -8.41 -2.02 -0.21
N ALA A 148 -8.43 -1.44 1.00
CA ALA A 148 -7.64 -0.25 1.31
C ALA A 148 -6.12 -0.44 1.08
N ILE A 149 -5.58 -1.61 1.47
CA ILE A 149 -4.17 -1.97 1.18
C ILE A 149 -3.95 -2.13 -0.32
N LEU A 150 -4.90 -2.77 -1.03
CA LEU A 150 -4.83 -2.89 -2.50
C LEU A 150 -4.80 -1.52 -3.17
N HIS A 151 -5.63 -0.58 -2.72
CA HIS A 151 -5.69 0.78 -3.24
C HIS A 151 -4.37 1.53 -3.03
N LEU A 152 -3.76 1.42 -1.85
CA LEU A 152 -2.40 1.94 -1.62
C LEU A 152 -1.40 1.27 -2.56
N SER A 153 -1.48 -0.04 -2.72
CA SER A 153 -0.54 -0.82 -3.51
C SER A 153 -0.54 -0.46 -4.99
N VAL A 154 -1.72 -0.27 -5.60
CA VAL A 154 -1.86 -0.08 -7.05
C VAL A 154 -2.18 1.36 -7.43
N GLY A 155 -2.99 2.04 -6.61
CA GLY A 155 -3.51 3.38 -6.88
C GLY A 155 -2.43 4.45 -6.75
N ASP A 156 -1.62 4.41 -5.68
CA ASP A 156 -0.54 5.39 -5.48
C ASP A 156 0.53 5.32 -6.59
N PRO A 157 1.08 4.14 -6.95
CA PRO A 157 2.01 4.04 -8.08
C PRO A 157 1.38 4.46 -9.41
N ALA A 158 0.09 4.18 -9.62
CA ALA A 158 -0.62 4.62 -10.81
C ALA A 158 -0.74 6.15 -10.87
N ALA A 159 -1.16 6.80 -9.78
CA ALA A 159 -1.19 8.26 -9.71
C ALA A 159 0.17 8.88 -9.96
N ALA A 160 1.21 8.35 -9.31
CA ALA A 160 2.57 8.83 -9.52
C ALA A 160 3.07 8.56 -10.95
N PHE A 161 2.68 7.47 -11.60
CA PHE A 161 3.05 7.15 -12.98
C PHE A 161 2.37 8.09 -13.99
N PHE A 162 1.04 8.15 -13.99
CA PHE A 162 0.28 9.00 -14.90
C PHE A 162 0.51 10.49 -14.62
N GLY A 163 0.66 10.88 -13.35
CA GLY A 163 0.98 12.26 -12.98
C GLY A 163 2.39 12.70 -13.39
N THR A 164 3.36 11.78 -13.44
CA THR A 164 4.71 12.10 -13.96
C THR A 164 4.71 12.24 -15.49
N LEU A 165 4.00 11.35 -16.20
CA LEU A 165 3.97 11.34 -17.67
C LEU A 165 3.06 12.42 -18.28
N TYR A 166 1.89 12.63 -17.68
CA TYR A 166 0.81 13.41 -18.28
C TYR A 166 0.29 14.53 -17.38
N GLY A 167 0.83 14.71 -16.16
CA GLY A 167 0.30 15.61 -15.15
C GLY A 167 0.41 17.11 -15.49
N ARG A 168 -0.47 17.59 -16.37
CA ARG A 168 -0.56 18.99 -16.80
C ARG A 168 -1.46 19.79 -15.88
N HIS A 169 -2.55 19.20 -15.41
CA HIS A 169 -3.56 19.89 -14.59
C HIS A 169 -3.28 19.68 -13.11
N LYS A 170 -2.62 20.64 -12.46
CA LYS A 170 -2.28 20.56 -11.04
C LYS A 170 -3.50 20.79 -10.16
N LEU A 171 -3.68 19.91 -9.18
CA LEU A 171 -4.84 19.92 -8.28
C LEU A 171 -4.80 21.13 -7.32
N VAL A 172 -3.62 21.67 -6.98
CA VAL A 172 -3.55 22.94 -6.23
C VAL A 172 -4.31 24.08 -6.92
N THR A 173 -4.34 24.11 -8.24
CA THR A 173 -5.05 25.14 -9.01
C THR A 173 -6.58 24.93 -8.96
N LEU A 174 -7.04 23.72 -8.70
CA LEU A 174 -8.46 23.34 -8.71
C LEU A 174 -9.09 23.31 -7.32
N VAL A 175 -8.38 22.77 -6.32
CA VAL A 175 -8.88 22.53 -4.96
C VAL A 175 -8.00 23.17 -3.88
N GLY A 176 -7.10 24.08 -4.28
CA GLY A 176 -6.22 24.80 -3.35
C GLY A 176 -5.23 23.90 -2.64
N LYS A 177 -4.85 24.26 -1.41
CA LYS A 177 -3.82 23.54 -0.64
C LYS A 177 -4.14 22.06 -0.44
N LEU A 178 -5.42 21.68 -0.44
CA LEU A 178 -5.85 20.29 -0.29
C LEU A 178 -5.39 19.37 -1.42
N GLY A 179 -5.13 19.91 -2.62
CA GLY A 179 -4.69 19.10 -3.77
C GLY A 179 -3.17 18.96 -3.88
N GLY A 180 -2.40 19.73 -3.11
CA GLY A 180 -0.94 19.74 -3.17
C GLY A 180 -0.37 19.82 -4.60
N ASN A 181 0.80 19.21 -4.81
CA ASN A 181 1.45 19.15 -6.13
C ASN A 181 0.91 18.02 -7.04
N LYS A 182 -0.19 17.38 -6.64
CA LYS A 182 -0.82 16.26 -7.36
C LYS A 182 -1.48 16.77 -8.63
N SER A 183 -1.80 15.86 -9.55
CA SER A 183 -2.37 16.19 -10.86
C SER A 183 -3.63 15.41 -11.13
N LEU A 184 -4.58 16.03 -11.83
CA LEU A 184 -5.83 15.39 -12.22
C LEU A 184 -5.60 14.10 -13.01
N GLU A 185 -4.61 14.08 -13.91
CA GLU A 185 -4.25 12.89 -14.68
C GLU A 185 -3.72 11.75 -13.79
N GLY A 186 -3.05 12.09 -12.69
CA GLY A 186 -2.64 11.14 -11.67
C GLY A 186 -3.85 10.53 -10.98
N SER A 187 -4.77 11.36 -10.49
CA SER A 187 -5.98 10.90 -9.82
C SER A 187 -6.89 10.06 -10.73
N ILE A 188 -6.99 10.40 -12.03
CA ILE A 188 -7.68 9.57 -13.05
C ILE A 188 -6.98 8.22 -13.21
N GLY A 189 -5.64 8.21 -13.24
CA GLY A 189 -4.85 6.97 -13.26
C GLY A 189 -5.11 6.09 -12.03
N CYS A 190 -5.11 6.68 -10.84
CA CYS A 190 -5.46 6.01 -9.59
C CYS A 190 -6.88 5.42 -9.64
N PHE A 191 -7.86 6.22 -10.08
CA PHE A 191 -9.25 5.79 -10.26
C PHE A 191 -9.32 4.54 -11.15
N CYS A 192 -8.84 4.63 -12.39
CA CYS A 192 -8.98 3.55 -13.38
C CYS A 192 -8.29 2.26 -12.94
N VAL A 193 -7.05 2.35 -12.43
CA VAL A 193 -6.30 1.18 -11.98
C VAL A 193 -6.93 0.55 -10.74
N THR A 194 -7.44 1.36 -9.82
CA THR A 194 -8.11 0.85 -8.61
C THR A 194 -9.45 0.18 -8.93
N VAL A 195 -10.25 0.73 -9.85
CA VAL A 195 -11.47 0.08 -10.34
C VAL A 195 -11.14 -1.31 -10.89
N ALA A 196 -10.16 -1.38 -11.79
CA ALA A 196 -9.78 -2.64 -12.44
C ALA A 196 -9.22 -3.66 -11.43
N ALA A 197 -8.33 -3.23 -10.53
CA ALA A 197 -7.73 -4.10 -9.52
C ALA A 197 -8.76 -4.60 -8.50
N THR A 198 -9.67 -3.73 -8.05
CA THR A 198 -10.74 -4.12 -7.12
C THR A 198 -11.70 -5.09 -7.79
N PHE A 199 -12.10 -4.85 -9.03
CA PHE A 199 -12.97 -5.76 -9.77
C PHE A 199 -12.32 -7.13 -9.93
N MET A 200 -11.04 -7.17 -10.28
CA MET A 200 -10.26 -8.40 -10.35
C MET A 200 -10.20 -9.11 -8.99
N ALA A 201 -9.89 -8.40 -7.91
CA ALA A 201 -9.86 -8.96 -6.56
C ALA A 201 -11.21 -9.58 -6.15
N LEU A 202 -12.31 -8.85 -6.33
CA LEU A 202 -13.66 -9.29 -5.99
C LEU A 202 -14.12 -10.50 -6.83
N THR A 203 -13.69 -10.58 -8.08
CA THR A 203 -14.05 -11.70 -8.98
C THR A 203 -13.17 -12.94 -8.80
N MET A 204 -11.91 -12.77 -8.40
CA MET A 204 -11.01 -13.89 -8.13
C MET A 204 -11.17 -14.47 -6.73
N GLU A 205 -11.65 -13.69 -5.76
CA GLU A 205 -11.82 -14.07 -4.36
C GLU A 205 -13.27 -13.96 -3.90
N GLN A 206 -14.21 -14.42 -4.73
CA GLN A 206 -15.65 -14.29 -4.48
C GLN A 206 -16.07 -14.88 -3.13
N ASP A 207 -15.50 -16.02 -2.75
CA ASP A 207 -15.75 -16.73 -1.48
C ASP A 207 -15.34 -15.91 -0.25
N PHE A 208 -14.39 -15.00 -0.40
CA PHE A 208 -13.94 -14.13 0.68
C PHE A 208 -14.82 -12.89 0.81
N TYR A 209 -15.23 -12.29 -0.31
CA TYR A 209 -15.91 -11.00 -0.34
C TYR A 209 -17.43 -11.07 -0.34
N PHE A 210 -18.03 -12.18 -0.78
CA PHE A 210 -19.48 -12.30 -0.92
C PHE A 210 -20.00 -13.54 -0.18
N ASP A 211 -21.06 -13.35 0.60
CA ASP A 211 -21.71 -14.42 1.36
C ASP A 211 -22.86 -15.09 0.58
N VAL A 212 -23.24 -14.53 -0.59
CA VAL A 212 -24.39 -14.99 -1.39
C VAL A 212 -24.05 -15.08 -2.88
N ASP A 213 -24.56 -16.12 -3.53
CA ASP A 213 -24.26 -16.42 -4.94
C ASP A 213 -24.98 -15.49 -5.94
N GLY A 214 -26.00 -14.75 -5.50
CA GLY A 214 -26.84 -13.91 -6.35
C GLY A 214 -26.35 -12.47 -6.45
N GLY A 215 -26.23 -11.93 -7.67
CA GLY A 215 -25.95 -10.51 -7.89
C GLY A 215 -24.48 -10.09 -7.73
N ILE A 216 -23.55 -11.05 -7.61
CA ILE A 216 -22.11 -10.80 -7.43
C ILE A 216 -21.54 -9.84 -8.48
N ALA A 217 -21.90 -9.99 -9.75
CA ALA A 217 -21.38 -9.12 -10.81
C ALA A 217 -21.79 -7.65 -10.63
N VAL A 218 -23.03 -7.41 -10.20
CA VAL A 218 -23.54 -6.05 -9.94
C VAL A 218 -22.88 -5.49 -8.69
N ALA A 219 -22.83 -6.26 -7.60
CA ALA A 219 -22.17 -5.85 -6.36
C ALA A 219 -20.67 -5.54 -6.59
N ALA A 220 -19.96 -6.41 -7.30
CA ALA A 220 -18.56 -6.21 -7.66
C ALA A 220 -18.37 -4.95 -8.51
N GLY A 221 -19.24 -4.70 -9.49
CA GLY A 221 -19.21 -3.46 -10.29
C GLY A 221 -19.42 -2.20 -9.43
N THR A 222 -20.42 -2.21 -8.55
CA THR A 222 -20.72 -1.10 -7.63
C THR A 222 -19.56 -0.84 -6.66
N ILE A 223 -19.05 -1.89 -6.01
CA ILE A 223 -17.92 -1.77 -5.07
C ILE A 223 -16.67 -1.28 -5.81
N SER A 224 -16.39 -1.78 -7.01
CA SER A 224 -15.19 -1.39 -7.77
C SER A 224 -15.22 0.07 -8.21
N LEU A 225 -16.39 0.58 -8.64
CA LEU A 225 -16.56 2.00 -8.93
C LEU A 225 -16.39 2.86 -7.67
N ALA A 226 -17.02 2.47 -6.56
CA ALA A 226 -16.87 3.15 -5.29
C ALA A 226 -15.43 3.14 -4.79
N ALA A 227 -14.70 2.04 -4.98
CA ALA A 227 -13.29 1.87 -4.70
C ALA A 227 -12.42 2.83 -5.50
N GLY A 228 -12.64 2.92 -6.81
CA GLY A 228 -11.97 3.89 -7.67
C GLY A 228 -12.15 5.33 -7.20
N ILE A 229 -13.40 5.73 -6.90
CA ILE A 229 -13.70 7.07 -6.38
C ILE A 229 -13.02 7.29 -5.03
N SER A 230 -13.11 6.30 -4.14
CA SER A 230 -12.52 6.35 -2.80
C SER A 230 -11.00 6.51 -2.85
N ALA A 231 -10.32 5.73 -3.68
CA ALA A 231 -8.87 5.81 -3.83
C ALA A 231 -8.42 7.11 -4.51
N ALA A 232 -9.11 7.57 -5.54
CA ALA A 232 -8.79 8.83 -6.20
C ALA A 232 -9.05 10.04 -5.29
N ALA A 233 -10.12 10.01 -4.49
CA ALA A 233 -10.38 11.04 -3.48
C ALA A 233 -9.32 11.02 -2.37
N ALA A 234 -8.96 9.84 -1.86
CA ALA A 234 -7.89 9.70 -0.88
C ALA A 234 -6.53 10.15 -1.42
N GLU A 235 -6.20 9.79 -2.66
CA GLU A 235 -5.00 10.24 -3.35
C GLU A 235 -5.01 11.75 -3.57
N LEU A 236 -6.14 12.37 -3.92
CA LEU A 236 -6.21 13.81 -4.14
C LEU A 236 -5.96 14.63 -2.87
N LEU A 237 -6.32 14.12 -1.69
CA LEU A 237 -6.25 14.84 -0.42
C LEU A 237 -4.84 14.83 0.18
N ASP A 238 -4.18 15.99 0.15
CA ASP A 238 -2.95 16.27 0.90
C ASP A 238 -3.30 16.68 2.35
N ILE A 239 -3.19 15.73 3.28
CA ILE A 239 -3.51 15.96 4.70
C ILE A 239 -2.25 16.46 5.42
N GLY A 240 -2.10 17.78 5.50
CA GLY A 240 -1.10 18.41 6.37
C GLY A 240 0.34 17.99 6.09
N GLY A 241 0.66 17.57 4.87
CA GLY A 241 2.00 17.10 4.47
C GLY A 241 2.37 15.72 5.02
N TRP A 242 1.40 14.95 5.53
CA TRP A 242 1.63 13.55 5.89
C TRP A 242 1.86 12.71 4.64
N ASP A 243 2.66 11.65 4.78
CA ASP A 243 3.00 10.77 3.66
C ASP A 243 1.77 9.97 3.18
N ASP A 244 1.59 9.91 1.85
CA ASP A 244 0.48 9.23 1.20
C ASP A 244 0.42 7.74 1.54
N ASN A 245 1.56 7.13 1.87
CA ASN A 245 1.61 5.73 2.28
C ASN A 245 0.88 5.46 3.61
N LEU A 246 0.68 6.49 4.42
CA LEU A 246 -0.12 6.42 5.64
C LEU A 246 -1.56 6.90 5.39
N THR A 247 -1.74 8.04 4.72
CA THR A 247 -3.05 8.67 4.60
C THR A 247 -3.96 7.96 3.61
N LEU A 248 -3.46 7.53 2.45
CA LEU A 248 -4.27 6.94 1.38
C LEU A 248 -5.05 5.69 1.83
N PRO A 249 -4.44 4.64 2.42
CA PRO A 249 -5.19 3.45 2.81
C PRO A 249 -6.20 3.75 3.94
N LEU A 250 -5.93 4.73 4.80
CA LEU A 250 -6.85 5.11 5.88
C LEU A 250 -8.07 5.87 5.36
N LEU A 251 -7.85 6.88 4.53
CA LEU A 251 -8.94 7.65 3.91
C LEU A 251 -9.76 6.78 2.97
N SER A 252 -9.09 5.98 2.13
CA SER A 252 -9.77 5.11 1.19
C SER A 252 -10.59 4.04 1.92
N GLY A 253 -10.09 3.50 3.03
CA GLY A 253 -10.85 2.60 3.91
C GLY A 253 -12.08 3.27 4.53
N VAL A 254 -11.97 4.51 5.02
CA VAL A 254 -13.12 5.29 5.52
C VAL A 254 -14.16 5.48 4.42
N PHE A 255 -13.76 5.90 3.24
CA PHE A 255 -14.68 6.15 2.13
C PHE A 255 -15.36 4.86 1.66
N LEU A 256 -14.64 3.76 1.53
CA LEU A 256 -15.21 2.45 1.23
C LEU A 256 -16.22 2.02 2.29
N GLN A 257 -15.86 2.11 3.57
CA GLN A 257 -16.72 1.70 4.67
C GLN A 257 -18.04 2.48 4.67
N LEU A 258 -17.99 3.79 4.41
CA LEU A 258 -19.17 4.65 4.40
C LEU A 258 -20.04 4.46 3.15
N THR A 259 -19.45 4.14 2.00
CA THR A 259 -20.18 4.07 0.73
C THR A 259 -20.71 2.67 0.43
N VAL A 260 -19.87 1.64 0.57
CA VAL A 260 -20.16 0.27 0.16
C VAL A 260 -19.81 -0.77 1.22
N GLY A 261 -19.47 -0.35 2.44
CA GLY A 261 -19.12 -1.25 3.53
C GLY A 261 -20.24 -2.18 4.00
N HIS A 262 -21.49 -1.96 3.58
CA HIS A 262 -22.60 -2.89 3.82
C HIS A 262 -22.67 -4.02 2.77
N LEU A 263 -21.95 -3.88 1.66
CA LEU A 263 -21.78 -4.89 0.61
C LEU A 263 -20.49 -5.69 0.79
N LEU A 264 -19.65 -5.28 1.74
CA LEU A 264 -18.35 -5.87 2.10
C LEU A 264 -18.42 -6.37 3.54
#